data_AF-A0A920BBS8-F1
#
_entry.id   AF-A0A920BBS8-F1
#
_cell.length_a   1.000
_cell.length_b   1.000
_cell.length_c   1.000
_cell.angle_alpha   90.00
_cell.angle_beta   90.00
_cell.angle_gamma   90.00
#
_symmetry.space_group_name_H-M   'P 1'
#
loop_
_entity.id
_entity.type
_entity.pdbx_description
1 polymer ?
#
loop_
_entity_poly.entity_id
_entity_poly.type
_entity_poly.pdbx_seq_one_letter_code
_entity_poly.pdbx_strand_id
1 'polypeptide(L)' 'MRLIERVCEENLLNPQVLASANENSRVKSDMGQIQRLSKMNLLDEDSLLKLFSSRYGIPMLSEASQVVKQDLKLIR' A
#
# COMPACT_ATOMS: atom_id res chain seq x y z
N MET A 1 -15.05 0.99 -0.58
CA MET A 1 -14.10 1.72 -1.44
C MET A 1 -13.11 0.75 -2.06
N ARG A 2 -12.92 0.81 -3.38
CA ARG A 2 -11.95 -0.04 -4.06
C ARG A 2 -10.53 0.33 -3.66
N LEU A 3 -9.61 -0.61 -3.81
CA LEU A 3 -8.24 -0.43 -3.38
C LEU A 3 -7.49 0.59 -4.25
N ILE A 4 -7.74 0.57 -5.56
CA ILE A 4 -7.14 1.54 -6.47
C ILE A 4 -7.66 2.97 -6.26
N GLU A 5 -8.94 3.13 -5.91
CA GLU A 5 -9.54 4.43 -5.56
C GLU A 5 -8.83 5.03 -4.35
N ARG A 6 -8.58 4.22 -3.32
CA ARG A 6 -7.88 4.68 -2.11
C ARG A 6 -6.44 5.11 -2.37
N VAL A 7 -5.75 4.45 -3.30
CA VAL A 7 -4.39 4.85 -3.70
C VAL A 7 -4.39 6.26 -4.30
N CYS A 8 -5.41 6.62 -5.08
CA CYS A 8 -5.55 7.97 -5.62
C CYS A 8 -5.94 9.00 -4.54
N GLU A 9 -6.86 8.67 -3.65
CA GLU A 9 -7.32 9.58 -2.59
C GLU A 9 -6.22 9.93 -1.58
N GLU A 10 -5.36 8.97 -1.24
CA GLU A 10 -4.23 9.17 -0.34
C GLU A 10 -3.02 9.83 -1.07
N ASN A 11 -3.24 10.37 -2.27
CA ASN A 11 -2.24 11.04 -3.13
C ASN A 11 -1.02 10.17 -3.50
N LEU A 12 -1.16 8.84 -3.45
CA LEU A 12 -0.08 7.91 -3.80
C LEU A 12 0.08 7.76 -5.32
N LEU A 13 -0.97 8.05 -6.08
CA LEU A 13 -0.97 7.96 -7.53
C LEU A 13 -1.87 9.05 -8.12
N ASN A 14 -1.33 9.81 -9.07
CA ASN A 14 -2.13 10.76 -9.83
C ASN A 14 -3.20 10.00 -10.65
N PRO A 15 -4.50 10.36 -10.54
CA PRO A 15 -5.58 9.74 -11.30
C PRO A 15 -5.36 9.75 -12.82
N GLN A 16 -4.68 10.77 -13.36
CA GLN A 16 -4.33 10.84 -14.78
C GLN A 16 -3.30 9.77 -15.17
N VAL A 17 -2.32 9.51 -14.31
CA VAL A 17 -1.33 8.43 -14.51
C VAL A 17 -2.01 7.08 -14.45
N LEU A 18 -2.98 6.89 -13.54
CA LEU A 18 -3.80 5.69 -13.49
C LEU A 18 -4.60 5.49 -14.79
N ALA A 19 -5.22 6.55 -15.31
CA ALA A 19 -5.99 6.52 -16.55
C ALA A 19 -5.09 6.11 -17.73
N SER A 20 -3.95 6.78 -17.93
CA SER A 20 -2.97 6.44 -18.97
C SER A 20 -2.44 5.01 -18.83
N ALA A 21 -2.14 4.57 -17.61
CA ALA A 21 -1.68 3.20 -17.38
C ALA A 21 -2.75 2.16 -17.71
N ASN A 22 -4.04 2.52 -17.67
CA ASN A 22 -5.17 1.61 -17.87
C ASN A 22 -5.70 1.53 -19.30
N GLU A 23 -5.34 2.46 -20.19
CA GLU A 23 -5.87 2.52 -21.58
C GLU A 23 -5.75 1.20 -22.37
N ASN A 24 -4.75 0.36 -22.06
CA ASN A 24 -4.54 -0.95 -22.71
C ASN A 24 -4.47 -2.12 -21.71
N SER A 25 -4.90 -1.90 -20.48
CA SER A 25 -4.81 -2.88 -19.39
C SER A 25 -5.90 -3.95 -19.48
N ARG A 26 -5.51 -5.22 -19.48
CA ARG A 26 -6.43 -6.37 -19.28
C ARG A 26 -6.65 -6.72 -17.81
N VAL A 27 -6.06 -5.97 -16.88
CA VAL A 27 -6.09 -6.31 -15.45
C VAL A 27 -7.44 -5.95 -14.84
N LYS A 28 -8.13 -6.98 -14.29
CA LYS A 28 -9.50 -6.87 -13.79
C LYS A 28 -9.61 -6.66 -12.27
N SER A 29 -8.55 -6.86 -11.51
CA SER A 29 -8.56 -6.71 -10.05
C SER A 29 -7.74 -5.51 -9.59
N ASP A 30 -8.17 -4.84 -8.53
CA ASP A 30 -7.45 -3.70 -7.95
C ASP A 30 -6.02 -4.09 -7.55
N MET A 31 -5.85 -5.25 -6.93
CA MET A 31 -4.53 -5.73 -6.51
C MET A 31 -3.62 -5.99 -7.72
N GLY A 32 -4.15 -6.57 -8.80
CA GLY A 32 -3.38 -6.75 -10.02
C GLY A 32 -2.97 -5.41 -10.64
N GLN A 33 -3.84 -4.40 -10.58
CA GLN A 33 -3.51 -3.06 -11.08
C GLN A 33 -2.39 -2.44 -10.26
N ILE A 34 -2.47 -2.51 -8.94
CA ILE A 34 -1.41 -2.03 -8.04
C ILE A 34 -0.09 -2.74 -8.28
N GLN A 35 -0.10 -4.08 -8.39
CA GLN A 35 1.12 -4.84 -8.70
C GLN A 35 1.74 -4.39 -10.02
N ARG A 36 0.92 -4.09 -11.04
CA ARG A 36 1.43 -3.56 -12.31
C ARG A 36 2.05 -2.18 -12.15
N LEU A 37 1.38 -1.28 -11.45
CA LEU A 37 1.82 0.09 -11.22
C LEU A 37 3.11 0.15 -10.39
N SER A 38 3.23 -0.71 -9.38
CA SER A 38 4.46 -0.91 -8.59
C SER A 38 5.60 -1.42 -9.48
N LYS A 39 5.36 -2.41 -10.35
CA LYS A 39 6.36 -2.87 -11.35
C LYS A 39 6.79 -1.79 -12.35
N MET A 40 5.97 -0.77 -12.56
CA MET A 40 6.27 0.38 -13.40
C MET A 40 6.96 1.52 -12.62
N ASN A 41 7.27 1.32 -11.34
CA ASN A 41 7.81 2.33 -10.43
C ASN A 41 6.93 3.59 -10.33
N LEU A 42 5.61 3.43 -10.53
CA LEU A 42 4.64 4.54 -10.44
C LEU A 42 4.07 4.70 -9.03
N LEU A 43 4.40 3.78 -8.12
CA LEU A 43 3.95 3.77 -6.73
C LEU A 43 5.16 3.69 -5.82
N ASP A 44 5.16 4.54 -4.79
CA ASP A 44 6.12 4.45 -3.69
C ASP A 44 5.80 3.23 -2.81
N GLU A 45 6.75 2.31 -2.69
CA GLU A 45 6.54 1.03 -2.00
C GLU A 45 6.29 1.22 -0.49
N ASP A 46 6.97 2.17 0.14
CA ASP A 46 6.82 2.46 1.57
C ASP A 46 5.41 2.99 1.89
N SER A 47 4.93 3.92 1.07
CA SER A 47 3.60 4.50 1.24
C SER A 47 2.50 3.48 0.90
N LEU A 48 2.73 2.62 -0.09
CA LEU A 48 1.85 1.49 -0.39
C LEU A 48 1.77 0.50 0.79
N LEU A 49 2.90 0.20 1.41
CA LEU A 49 2.99 -0.71 2.55
C LEU A 49 2.25 -0.15 3.76
N LYS A 50 2.34 1.16 4.03
CA LYS A 50 1.55 1.85 5.06
C LYS A 50 0.05 1.77 4.77
N LEU A 51 -0.36 1.98 3.51
CA LEU A 51 -1.76 1.85 3.10
C LEU A 51 -2.28 0.43 3.34
N PHE A 52 -1.48 -0.59 3.03
CA PHE A 52 -1.85 -1.98 3.30
C PHE A 52 -1.91 -2.30 4.79
N SER A 53 -0.93 -1.86 5.57
CA SER A 53 -0.92 -2.00 7.03
C SER A 53 -2.22 -1.45 7.62
N SER A 54 -2.57 -0.21 7.28
CA SER A 54 -3.80 0.46 7.74
C SER A 54 -5.07 -0.26 7.28
N ARG A 55 -5.15 -0.63 5.99
CA ARG A 55 -6.36 -1.25 5.42
C ARG A 55 -6.66 -2.62 5.99
N TYR A 56 -5.63 -3.43 6.23
CA TYR A 56 -5.78 -4.81 6.68
C TYR A 56 -5.61 -4.96 8.20
N GLY A 57 -5.25 -3.88 8.91
CA GLY A 57 -4.99 -3.93 10.36
C GLY A 57 -3.77 -4.77 10.71
N ILE A 58 -2.80 -4.88 9.79
CA ILE A 58 -1.59 -5.69 9.95
C ILE A 58 -0.44 -4.74 10.25
N PRO A 59 0.09 -4.69 11.47
CA PRO A 59 1.16 -3.76 11.83
C PRO A 59 2.42 -4.04 11.01
N MET A 60 3.16 -2.98 10.68
CA MET A 60 4.45 -3.14 10.01
C MET A 60 5.45 -3.82 10.96
N LEU A 61 6.37 -4.64 10.44
CA LEU A 61 7.39 -5.29 11.28
C LEU A 61 8.23 -4.28 12.07
N SER A 62 8.49 -3.10 11.48
CA SER A 62 9.14 -1.97 12.14
C SER A 62 8.39 -1.49 13.40
N GLU A 63 7.06 -1.58 13.40
CA GLU A 63 6.18 -1.21 14.51
C GLU A 63 6.06 -2.38 15.51
N ALA A 64 5.86 -3.60 15.02
CA ALA A 64 5.73 -4.79 15.86
C ALA A 64 7.00 -5.07 16.69
N SER A 65 8.20 -4.77 16.14
CA SER A 65 9.47 -4.90 16.87
C SER A 65 9.54 -3.99 18.10
N GLN A 66 8.85 -2.84 18.09
CA GLN A 66 8.81 -1.95 19.25
C GLN A 66 7.89 -2.48 20.36
N VAL A 67 6.76 -3.08 19.99
CA VAL A 67 5.82 -3.71 20.94
C VAL A 67 6.52 -4.83 21.73
N VAL A 68 7.21 -5.74 21.03
CA VAL A 68 7.96 -6.83 21.68
C VAL A 68 9.04 -6.31 22.62
N LYS A 69 9.71 -5.20 22.28
CA LYS A 69 10.74 -4.58 23.13
C LYS A 69 10.17 -3.86 24.35
N GLN A 70 8.97 -3.28 24.24
CA GLN A 70 8.29 -2.64 25.37
C GLN A 70 7.76 -3.70 26.35
N ASP A 71 7.17 -4.77 25.84
CA ASP A 71 6.67 -5.88 26.68
C ASP A 71 7.82 -6.59 27.42
N LEU A 72 8.97 -6.81 26.76
CA LEU A 72 10.16 -7.38 27.41
C LEU A 72 10.78 -6.48 28.49
N LYS A 73 10.58 -5.16 28.43
CA LYS A 73 11.08 -4.22 29.46
C LYS A 73 10.17 -4.15 30.69
N LEU A 74 8.90 -4.52 30.58
CA LEU A 74 7.94 -4.48 31.69
C LEU A 74 8.06 -5.71 32.63
N ILE A 75 8.81 -6.74 32.22
CA ILE A 75 9.04 -7.99 32.97
C ILE A 75 10.45 -8.01 33.60
N ARG A 76 11.12 -6.86 33.72
CA ARG A 76 12.41 -6.70 34.42
C ARG A 76 12.27 -5.67 35.53
#